data_AF-A0ABD4KZZ1-F1
#
_entry.id   AF-A0ABD4KZZ1-F1
#
_cell.length_a   1.000
_cell.length_b   1.000
_cell.length_c   1.000
_cell.angle_alpha   90.00
_cell.angle_beta   90.00
_cell.angle_gamma   90.00
#
_symmetry.space_group_name_H-M   'P 1'
#
loop_
_entity.id
_entity.type
_entity.pdbx_description
1 polymer ?
#
loop_
_entity_poly.entity_id
_entity_poly.type
_entity_poly.pdbx_seq_one_letter_code
_entity_poly.pdbx_strand_id
1 'polypeptide(L)' 'MHFQAAYSYMKRGHAVALPEWGGYWSWDDERKTVLMHTRKGQVIDMRDSEDMDYTLSFTFRDDWEIIAQPDATEHYQARA' A
#
# COMPACT_ATOMS: atom_id res chain seq x y z
N MET A 1 7.60 -0.79 -10.59
CA MET A 1 7.95 -2.23 -10.54
C MET A 1 6.68 -3.07 -10.60
N HIS A 2 6.75 -4.30 -11.12
CA HIS A 2 5.60 -5.23 -11.07
C HIS A 2 5.18 -5.53 -9.63
N PHE A 3 3.89 -5.74 -9.42
CA PHE A 3 3.35 -6.06 -8.09
C PHE A 3 4.00 -7.28 -7.44
N GLN A 4 4.43 -8.30 -8.19
CA GLN A 4 5.17 -9.43 -7.61
C GLN A 4 6.44 -9.00 -6.86
N ALA A 5 7.18 -8.04 -7.43
CA ALA A 5 8.35 -7.46 -6.78
C ALA A 5 7.92 -6.60 -5.58
N ALA A 6 6.90 -5.76 -5.75
CA ALA A 6 6.36 -4.92 -4.69
C ALA A 6 5.91 -5.76 -3.47
N TYR A 7 5.17 -6.84 -3.70
CA TYR A 7 4.75 -7.81 -2.67
C TYR A 7 5.94 -8.47 -1.96
N SER A 8 6.99 -8.81 -2.71
CA SER A 8 8.23 -9.34 -2.12
C SER A 8 8.95 -8.30 -1.26
N TYR A 9 8.93 -7.02 -1.64
CA TYR A 9 9.48 -5.93 -0.83
C TYR A 9 8.63 -5.65 0.41
N MET A 10 7.30 -5.67 0.29
CA MET A 10 6.40 -5.54 1.44
C MET A 10 6.69 -6.60 2.50
N LYS A 11 6.84 -7.88 2.09
CA LYS A 11 7.23 -8.96 3.01
C LYS A 11 8.60 -8.79 3.68
N ARG A 12 9.48 -7.96 3.11
CA ARG A 12 10.78 -7.60 3.68
C ARG A 12 10.72 -6.34 4.56
N GLY A 13 9.52 -5.81 4.82
CA GLY A 13 9.29 -4.65 5.67
C GLY A 13 9.33 -3.30 4.94
N HIS A 14 9.39 -3.27 3.62
CA HIS A 14 9.34 -2.02 2.87
C HIS A 14 7.91 -1.58 2.59
N ALA A 15 7.64 -0.28 2.76
CA ALA A 15 6.42 0.34 2.22
C ALA A 15 6.54 0.51 0.71
N VAL A 16 5.45 0.30 -0.01
CA VAL A 16 5.38 0.52 -1.46
C VAL A 16 4.16 1.35 -1.83
N ALA A 17 4.19 2.10 -2.93
CA ALA A 17 3.01 2.78 -3.45
C ALA A 17 3.02 2.83 -4.97
N LEU A 18 1.86 3.16 -5.52
CA LEU A 18 1.75 3.71 -6.86
C LEU A 18 2.02 5.23 -6.81
N PRO A 19 2.54 5.84 -7.88
CA PRO A 19 2.93 7.25 -7.88
C PRO A 19 1.82 8.22 -7.44
N GLU A 20 0.57 7.91 -7.76
CA GLU A 20 -0.60 8.72 -7.41
C GLU A 20 -1.30 8.29 -6.11
N TRP A 21 -0.93 7.14 -5.54
CA TRP A 21 -1.55 6.62 -4.32
C TRP A 21 -1.00 7.43 -3.15
N GLY A 22 -1.71 8.49 -2.73
CA GLY A 22 -1.30 9.41 -1.65
C GLY A 22 -1.04 8.80 -0.26
N GLY A 23 -1.04 7.47 -0.15
CA GLY A 23 -0.54 6.74 1.02
C GLY A 23 0.44 5.65 0.58
N TYR A 24 0.32 4.45 1.14
CA TYR A 24 1.20 3.33 0.80
C TYR A 24 0.57 1.98 1.16
N TRP A 25 1.16 0.91 0.68
CA TRP A 25 0.80 -0.47 0.99
C TRP A 25 1.94 -1.10 1.78
N SER A 26 1.59 -1.91 2.78
CA SER A 26 2.53 -2.60 3.65
C SER A 26 2.08 -4.05 3.92
N TRP A 27 3.03 -4.92 4.27
CA TRP A 27 2.71 -6.29 4.69
C TRP A 27 2.52 -6.34 6.20
N ASP A 28 1.42 -6.93 6.64
CA ASP A 28 1.19 -7.29 8.04
C ASP A 28 1.46 -8.78 8.22
N ASP A 29 2.53 -9.10 8.95
CA ASP A 29 2.96 -10.47 9.14
C ASP A 29 2.10 -11.26 10.14
N GLU A 30 1.40 -10.59 11.05
CA GLU A 30 0.49 -11.24 12.00
C GLU A 30 -0.80 -11.67 11.30
N ARG A 31 -1.38 -10.76 10.50
CA ARG A 31 -2.62 -10.98 9.77
C ARG A 31 -2.45 -11.70 8.44
N LYS A 32 -1.20 -11.80 7.95
CA LYS A 32 -0.81 -12.35 6.64
C LYS A 32 -1.58 -11.67 5.49
N THR A 33 -1.65 -10.35 5.54
CA THR A 33 -2.40 -9.52 4.57
C THR A 33 -1.63 -8.27 4.19
N VAL A 34 -2.11 -7.59 3.16
CA VAL A 34 -1.65 -6.24 2.80
C VAL A 34 -2.52 -5.22 3.53
N LEU A 35 -1.88 -4.26 4.19
CA LEU A 35 -2.55 -3.08 4.73
C LEU A 35 -2.41 -1.92 3.73
N MET A 36 -3.53 -1.35 3.36
CA MET A 36 -3.63 -0.16 2.53
C MET A 36 -3.73 1.07 3.42
N HIS A 37 -2.65 1.82 3.50
CA HIS A 37 -2.62 3.15 4.10
C HIS A 37 -3.14 4.12 3.05
N THR A 38 -4.31 4.68 3.27
CA THR A 38 -4.98 5.56 2.29
C THR A 38 -4.61 7.02 2.51
N ARG A 39 -4.73 7.85 1.46
CA ARG A 39 -4.52 9.31 1.52
C ARG A 39 -5.24 10.00 2.69
N LYS A 40 -6.37 9.46 3.15
CA LYS A 40 -7.18 10.04 4.25
C LYS A 40 -6.74 9.61 5.65
N GLY A 41 -5.56 9.02 5.79
CA GLY A 41 -5.07 8.57 7.09
C GLY A 41 -5.67 7.26 7.59
N GLN A 42 -6.55 6.62 6.80
CA GLN A 42 -7.15 5.34 7.16
C GLN A 42 -6.21 4.18 6.83
N VAL A 43 -6.30 3.11 7.61
CA VAL A 43 -5.61 1.85 7.35
C VAL A 43 -6.68 0.80 7.12
N ILE A 44 -6.70 0.23 5.91
CA ILE A 44 -7.69 -0.76 5.49
C ILE A 44 -6.95 -2.06 5.23
N ASP A 45 -7.38 -3.16 5.84
CA ASP A 45 -6.95 -4.48 5.41
C ASP A 45 -7.45 -4.70 3.98
N MET A 46 -6.59 -5.10 3.06
CA MET A 46 -6.98 -5.32 1.65
C MET A 46 -8.20 -6.26 1.53
N ARG A 47 -8.38 -7.20 2.46
CA ARG A 47 -9.52 -8.13 2.50
C ARG A 47 -10.85 -7.45 2.85
N ASP A 48 -10.80 -6.32 3.54
CA ASP A 48 -11.94 -5.51 3.97
C ASP A 48 -12.24 -4.36 2.98
N SER A 49 -11.63 -4.38 1.79
CA SER A 49 -11.90 -3.36 0.77
C SER A 49 -13.36 -3.42 0.30
N GLU A 50 -14.03 -2.27 0.27
CA GLU A 50 -15.42 -2.15 -0.23
C GLU A 50 -15.53 -2.50 -1.72
N ASP A 51 -14.45 -2.29 -2.49
CA ASP A 51 -14.36 -2.62 -3.91
C ASP A 51 -13.08 -3.41 -4.20
N MET A 52 -13.22 -4.74 -4.19
CA MET A 52 -12.13 -5.66 -4.47
C MET A 52 -11.71 -5.68 -5.93
N ASP A 53 -12.59 -5.35 -6.89
CA ASP A 53 -12.21 -5.28 -8.31
C ASP A 53 -11.24 -4.10 -8.53
N TYR A 54 -11.61 -2.93 -8.01
CA TYR A 54 -10.75 -1.75 -8.01
C TYR A 54 -9.42 -2.03 -7.30
N THR A 55 -9.47 -2.67 -6.14
CA THR A 55 -8.26 -2.97 -5.34
C THR A 55 -7.33 -3.95 -6.06
N LEU A 56 -7.86 -5.02 -6.63
CA LEU A 56 -7.08 -6.00 -7.38
C LEU A 56 -6.51 -5.40 -8.67
N SER A 57 -7.21 -4.46 -9.30
CA SER A 57 -6.72 -3.79 -10.51
C SER A 57 -5.35 -3.12 -10.31
N PHE A 58 -5.06 -2.62 -9.10
CA PHE A 58 -3.74 -2.07 -8.76
C PHE A 58 -2.64 -3.11 -8.75
N THR A 59 -2.97 -4.37 -8.41
CA THR A 59 -1.99 -5.47 -8.41
C THR A 59 -1.53 -5.86 -9.81
N PHE A 60 -2.23 -5.41 -10.86
CA PHE A 60 -1.83 -5.63 -12.25
C PHE A 60 -0.89 -4.55 -12.79
N ARG A 61 -0.68 -3.48 -12.03
CA ARG A 61 0.22 -2.39 -12.41
C ARG A 61 1.69 -2.77 -12.24
N ASP A 62 2.52 -2.09 -13.01
CA ASP A 62 3.95 -2.31 -13.17
C ASP A 62 4.82 -1.10 -12.77
N ASP A 63 4.21 -0.07 -12.20
CA ASP A 63 4.81 1.17 -11.76
C ASP A 63 4.84 1.35 -10.23
N TRP A 64 4.79 0.24 -9.47
CA TRP A 64 5.00 0.30 -8.01
C TRP A 64 6.40 0.78 -7.63
N GLU A 65 6.50 1.55 -6.55
CA GLU A 65 7.75 2.12 -6.05
C GLU A 65 7.92 1.79 -4.56
N ILE A 66 9.17 1.63 -4.11
CA ILE A 66 9.46 1.58 -2.66
C ILE A 66 9.46 3.02 -2.15
N ILE A 67 8.79 3.25 -1.02
CA ILE A 67 8.81 4.56 -0.37
C ILE A 67 9.85 4.55 0.73
N ALA A 68 10.81 5.48 0.65
CA ALA A 68 11.83 5.66 1.68
C ALA A 68 11.31 6.36 2.95
N GLN A 69 10.33 7.25 2.80
CA GLN A 69 9.76 8.07 3.88
C GLN A 69 8.22 7.97 3.88
N PRO A 70 7.65 6.92 4.49
CA PRO A 70 6.19 6.78 4.59
C PRO A 70 5.54 7.97 5.30
N ASP A 71 6.24 8.59 6.26
CA ASP A 71 5.83 9.77 7.03
C ASP A 71 5.66 11.04 6.19
N ALA A 72 6.25 11.11 5.00
CA ALA A 72 6.07 12.22 4.07
C ALA A 72 4.78 12.11 3.22
N THR A 73 4.07 10.98 3.28
CA THR A 73 2.85 10.74 2.48
C THR A 73 1.65 11.54 2.99
N GLU A 74 0.68 11.81 2.11
CA GLU A 74 -0.57 12.49 2.49
C GLU A 74 -1.34 11.69 3.56
N HIS A 75 -1.20 10.36 3.57
CA HIS A 75 -1.71 9.49 4.65
C HIS A 75 -1.29 9.98 6.04
N TYR A 76 0.01 10.27 6.25
CA TYR A 76 0.49 10.73 7.56
C TYR A 76 0.06 12.16 7.85
N GLN A 77 0.06 13.04 6.84
CA GLN A 77 -0.41 14.41 7.00
C GLN A 77 -1.88 14.48 7.40
N ALA A 78 -2.70 13.55 6.92
CA ALA A 78 -4.13 13.47 7.27
C ALA A 78 -4.41 12.88 8.66
N ARG A 79 -3.41 12.30 9.33
CA ARG A 79 -3.53 11.76 10.70
C ARG A 79 -3.14 12.77 11.78
N ALA A 80 -2.45 13.85 11.41
CA ALA A 80 -2.06 14.95 12.28
C ALA A 80 -3.26 15.90 12.50
#